data_AF-A0A940I8P6-F1
#
_entry.id   AF-A0A940I8P6-F1
#
_cell.length_a   1.000
_cell.length_b   1.000
_cell.length_c   1.000
_cell.angle_alpha   90.00
_cell.angle_beta   90.00
_cell.angle_gamma   90.00
#
_symmetry.space_group_name_H-M   'P 1'
#
loop_
_entity.id
_entity.type
_entity.pdbx_description
1 polymer ?
#
loop_
_entity_poly.entity_id
_entity_poly.type
_entity_poly.pdbx_seq_one_letter_code
_entity_poly.pdbx_strand_id
1 'polypeptide(L)' 'MLKKRTRDVTNEVVGKLNGNVIELYLENEQIGTVQLSSQVDLQLEPNYFSDHQKIFQQYTSTEGETKRYTDCDEGGWC' A
#
# COMPACT_ATOMS: atom_id res chain seq x y z
N MET A 1 28.69 24.38 -22.36
CA MET A 1 28.19 25.00 -21.12
C MET A 1 27.03 24.17 -20.58
N LEU A 2 27.11 23.70 -19.33
CA LEU A 2 26.02 22.97 -18.68
C LEU A 2 24.95 23.98 -18.23
N LYS A 3 23.71 23.82 -18.72
CA LYS A 3 22.58 24.65 -18.31
C LYS A 3 21.84 23.97 -17.17
N LYS A 4 21.73 24.62 -16.01
CA LYS A 4 20.87 24.17 -14.92
C LYS A 4 19.40 24.32 -15.35
N ARG A 5 18.59 23.30 -15.09
CA ARG A 5 17.14 23.30 -15.27
C ARG A 5 16.47 22.83 -13.99
N THR A 6 15.30 23.36 -13.70
CA THR A 6 14.45 22.97 -12.57
C THR A 6 13.19 22.31 -13.12
N ARG A 7 12.76 21.21 -12.50
CA ARG A 7 11.52 20.50 -12.80
C ARG A 7 10.74 20.36 -11.50
N ASP A 8 9.45 20.69 -11.53
CA ASP A 8 8.54 20.36 -10.44
C ASP A 8 8.14 18.89 -10.55
N VAL A 9 8.29 18.16 -9.45
CA VAL A 9 8.03 16.70 -9.37
C VAL A 9 7.06 16.37 -8.23
N THR A 10 6.40 17.37 -7.63
CA THR A 10 5.61 17.23 -6.40
C THR A 10 4.56 16.11 -6.50
N ASN A 11 3.90 15.98 -7.65
CA ASN A 11 2.84 14.98 -7.88
C ASN A 11 3.36 13.57 -8.22
N GLU A 12 4.67 13.43 -8.47
CA GLU A 12 5.33 12.15 -8.76
C GLU A 12 5.93 11.52 -7.49
N VAL A 13 5.98 12.28 -6.40
CA VAL A 13 6.55 11.82 -5.13
C VAL A 13 5.59 10.88 -4.43
N VAL A 14 6.08 9.70 -4.07
CA VAL A 14 5.37 8.71 -3.26
C VAL A 14 5.91 8.75 -1.84
N GLY A 15 5.03 8.99 -0.86
CA GLY A 15 5.36 8.90 0.56
C GLY A 15 5.09 7.49 1.10
N LYS A 16 6.07 6.91 1.82
CA LYS A 16 5.92 5.64 2.54
C LYS A 16 6.04 5.88 4.04
N LEU A 17 5.03 5.47 4.80
CA LEU A 17 5.07 5.52 6.25
C LEU A 17 5.98 4.40 6.79
N ASN A 18 7.02 4.78 7.53
CA ASN A 18 7.93 3.87 8.23
C ASN A 18 8.12 4.38 9.66
N GLY A 19 7.26 3.90 10.55
CA GLY A 19 7.25 4.36 11.93
C GLY A 19 6.88 5.82 12.08
N ASN A 20 7.77 6.60 12.70
CA ASN A 20 7.59 8.04 12.87
C ASN A 20 8.23 8.85 11.72
N VAL A 21 8.52 8.22 10.59
CA VAL A 21 9.10 8.86 9.42
C VAL A 21 8.26 8.58 8.19
N ILE A 22 8.07 9.60 7.36
CA ILE A 22 7.58 9.42 5.99
C ILE A 22 8.79 9.50 5.07
N GLU A 23 9.12 8.40 4.42
CA GLU A 23 10.16 8.36 3.39
C GLU A 23 9.57 8.84 2.06
N LEU A 24 10.24 9.77 1.40
CA LEU A 24 9.81 10.34 0.12
C LEU A 24 10.60 9.68 -1.01
N TYR A 25 9.88 9.15 -1.99
CA TYR A 25 10.46 8.51 -3.17
C TYR A 25 10.04 9.22 -4.44
N LEU A 26 10.97 9.43 -5.37
CA LEU A 26 10.67 9.75 -6.77
C LEU A 26 11.06 8.53 -7.60
N GLU A 27 10.08 7.94 -8.30
CA GLU A 27 10.24 6.62 -8.93
C GLU A 27 10.65 5.56 -7.90
N ASN A 28 11.92 5.16 -7.87
CA ASN A 28 12.47 4.19 -6.93
C ASN A 28 13.61 4.75 -6.07
N GLU A 29 13.93 6.05 -6.22
CA GLU A 29 15.00 6.70 -5.47
C GLU A 29 14.42 7.43 -4.26
N GLN A 30 15.01 7.20 -3.08
CA GLN A 30 14.65 7.96 -1.90
C GLN A 30 15.23 9.37 -2.01
N ILE A 31 14.36 10.37 -2.11
CA ILE A 31 14.73 11.78 -2.28
C ILE A 31 14.70 12.57 -0.97
N GLY A 32 14.17 12.00 0.11
CA GLY A 32 14.12 12.65 1.41
C GLY A 32 13.28 11.92 2.46
N THR A 33 13.10 12.58 3.60
CA THR A 33 12.34 12.07 4.75
C THR A 33 11.63 13.22 5.48
N VAL A 34 10.45 12.95 6.03
CA VAL A 34 9.73 13.83 6.95
C VAL A 34 9.63 13.17 8.31
N GLN A 35 10.10 13.85 9.36
CA GLN A 35 10.01 13.35 10.74
C GLN A 35 8.66 13.76 11.35
N LEU A 36 7.94 12.77 11.89
CA LEU A 36 6.69 12.97 12.63
C LEU A 36 7.03 13.13 14.12
N SER A 37 6.71 14.29 14.69
CA SER A 37 7.06 14.66 16.07
C SER A 37 6.12 14.07 17.13
N SER A 38 4.95 13.58 16.74
CA SER A 38 3.92 13.01 17.62
C SER A 38 3.29 11.76 17.01
N GLN A 39 2.48 11.06 17.81
CA GLN A 39 1.53 10.10 17.27
C GLN A 39 0.64 10.82 16.24
N VAL A 40 0.59 10.28 15.03
CA VAL A 40 -0.21 10.83 13.94
C VAL A 40 -1.56 10.14 13.98
N ASP A 41 -2.62 10.91 14.17
CA ASP A 41 -3.99 10.43 13.98
C ASP A 41 -4.26 10.33 12.48
N LEU A 42 -4.15 9.12 11.95
CA LEU A 42 -4.45 8.82 10.56
C LEU A 42 -5.96 8.77 10.35
N GLN A 43 -6.49 9.69 9.56
CA GLN A 43 -7.85 9.59 9.04
C GLN A 43 -7.84 8.69 7.81
N LEU A 44 -8.38 7.48 7.98
CA LEU A 44 -8.41 6.45 6.96
C LEU A 44 -9.86 6.17 6.54
N GLU A 45 -10.04 5.77 5.27
CA GLU A 45 -11.32 5.28 4.79
C GLU A 45 -11.74 4.00 5.56
N PRO A 46 -13.05 3.66 5.67
CA PRO A 46 -13.54 2.62 6.57
C PRO A 46 -12.93 1.21 6.38
N ASN A 47 -12.47 0.90 5.17
CA ASN A 47 -11.84 -0.38 4.85
C ASN A 47 -10.33 -0.39 5.10
N TYR A 48 -9.79 0.67 5.69
CA TYR A 48 -8.40 0.76 6.09
C TYR A 48 -8.31 1.03 7.59
N PHE A 49 -7.30 0.47 8.22
CA PHE A 49 -7.00 0.74 9.61
C PHE A 49 -5.49 0.83 9.81
N SER A 50 -5.09 1.58 10.83
CA SER A 50 -3.71 1.59 11.28
C SER A 50 -3.57 0.70 12.51
N ASP A 51 -2.49 -0.08 12.55
CA ASP A 51 -2.07 -0.78 13.74
C ASP A 51 -0.57 -0.54 13.94
N HIS A 52 -0.24 0.00 15.13
CA HIS A 52 1.05 0.58 15.47
C HIS A 52 1.56 1.60 14.45
N GLN A 53 2.32 1.15 13.45
CA GLN A 53 3.07 1.94 12.48
C GLN A 53 2.83 1.45 11.04
N LYS A 54 1.80 0.64 10.84
CA LYS A 54 1.45 0.04 9.56
C LYS A 54 -0.01 0.32 9.24
N ILE A 55 -0.31 0.48 7.95
CA ILE A 55 -1.67 0.64 7.44
C ILE A 55 -2.06 -0.66 6.73
N PHE A 56 -3.25 -1.15 7.03
CA PHE A 56 -3.81 -2.39 6.49
C PHE A 56 -5.12 -2.09 5.76
N GLN A 57 -5.43 -2.90 4.76
CA GLN A 57 -6.70 -2.88 4.05
C GLN A 57 -7.50 -4.15 4.42
N GLN A 58 -8.75 -3.97 4.85
CA GLN A 58 -9.71 -5.05 4.99
C GLN A 58 -10.38 -5.30 3.64
N TYR A 59 -10.24 -6.52 3.13
CA TYR A 59 -10.94 -6.97 1.94
C TYR A 59 -11.37 -8.43 2.09
N THR A 60 -12.50 -8.79 1.50
CA THR A 60 -12.98 -10.18 1.44
C THR A 60 -12.48 -10.78 0.12
N SER A 61 -11.54 -11.72 0.19
CA SER A 61 -11.14 -12.53 -0.97
C SER A 61 -12.00 -13.79 -1.04
N THR A 62 -12.35 -14.25 -2.24
CA THR A 62 -12.99 -15.57 -2.47
C THR A 62 -12.01 -16.74 -2.40
N GLU A 63 -10.74 -16.48 -2.08
CA GLU A 63 -9.71 -17.52 -1.88
C GLU A 63 -9.85 -18.19 -0.51
N GLY A 64 -10.94 -18.95 -0.37
CA GLY A 64 -11.28 -19.70 0.84
C GLY A 64 -12.15 -20.93 0.61
N GLU A 65 -12.63 -21.18 -0.61
CA GLU A 65 -13.07 -22.52 -0.98
C GLU A 65 -11.91 -23.19 -1.72
N THR A 66 -11.17 -24.05 -1.01
CA THR A 66 -10.52 -25.21 -1.64
C THR A 66 -11.48 -25.75 -2.68
N LYS A 67 -11.18 -25.53 -3.97
CA LYS A 67 -11.83 -26.26 -5.06
C LYS A 67 -11.53 -27.73 -4.79
N ARG A 68 -12.45 -28.41 -4.10
CA ARG A 68 -12.49 -29.86 -4.13
C ARG A 68 -12.81 -30.16 -5.58
N TYR A 69 -11.83 -30.71 -6.30
CA TYR A 69 -12.15 -31.45 -7.51
C TYR A 69 -13.09 -32.57 -7.05
N THR A 70 -14.39 -32.38 -7.27
CA THR A 70 -15.34 -33.47 -7.19
C THR A 70 -15.06 -34.27 -8.45
N ASP A 71 -14.38 -35.40 -8.32
CA ASP A 71 -14.31 -36.39 -9.39
C ASP A 71 -15.76 -36.86 -9.61
N CYS A 72 -16.43 -36.23 -10.57
CA CYS A 72 -17.76 -36.57 -11.05
C CYS A 72 -17.68 -37.86 -11.88
N ASP A 73 -17.31 -38.97 -11.25
CA ASP A 73 -17.25 -40.28 -11.92
C ASP A 73 -18.52 -41.13 -11.71
N GLU A 74 -19.54 -40.63 -10.99
CA GLU A 74 -20.84 -41.32 -10.90
C GLU A 74 -22.04 -40.34 -10.94
N GLY A 75 -22.36 -39.85 -12.15
CA GLY A 75 -23.76 -39.74 -12.59
C GLY A 75 -24.69 -38.73 -11.90
N GLY A 76 -24.22 -37.55 -11.50
CA GLY A 76 -25.07 -36.46 -11.02
C GLY A 76 -24.92 -35.20 -11.88
N TRP A 77 -26.03 -34.64 -12.35
CA TRP A 77 -26.06 -33.40 -13.15
C TRP A 77 -25.37 -32.26 -12.39
N CYS A 78 -24.38 -31.66 -13.04
CA CYS A 78 -23.79 -30.39 -12.62
C CYS A 78 -24.64 -29.23 -13.13
#